data_AF-A0A939UH25-F1
#
_entry.id   AF-A0A939UH25-F1
#
_cell.length_a   1.000
_cell.length_b   1.000
_cell.length_c   1.000
_cell.angle_alpha   90.00
_cell.angle_beta   90.00
_cell.angle_gamma   90.00
#
_symmetry.space_group_name_H-M   'P 1'
#
loop_
_entity.id
_entity.type
_entity.pdbx_description
1 polymer ?
#
loop_
_entity_poly.entity_id
_entity_poly.type
_entity_poly.pdbx_seq_one_letter_code
_entity_poly.pdbx_strand_id
1 'polypeptide(L)'
;MKKLALLTLLVALILAVALTAVGCDNASSSTPGGENTPSEPSGEVTPPTPGDEGECSHRWGDWSITAATCTQDGVKTRHCLDCDAIDTVILPAQGHSYGAWSTLNPATCTEDGTRIHTCSVCEHEDTETIEALGHDPVVDLGTPATCTEDGLTQGSHCSVCSAVLVPQEPIGALGHSYVSVVTSPTCEDGGYTTHTCERCQDEYVDDYTG
;
A
#
# COMPACT_ATOMS: atom_id res chain seq x y z
N MET A 1 5.28 -27.32 18.35
CA MET A 1 6.52 -27.21 19.14
C MET A 1 7.05 -25.80 18.95
N LYS A 2 7.02 -25.02 20.03
CA LYS A 2 7.37 -23.59 20.10
C LYS A 2 8.88 -23.41 19.91
N LYS A 3 9.31 -22.59 18.96
CA LYS A 3 10.68 -22.03 18.97
C LYS A 3 10.55 -20.55 19.30
N LEU A 4 10.78 -20.31 20.59
CA LEU A 4 10.64 -19.06 21.30
C LEU A 4 11.94 -18.25 21.17
N ALA A 5 11.79 -16.98 20.81
CA ALA A 5 12.63 -15.81 21.04
C ALA A 5 14.07 -16.01 21.56
N LEU A 6 15.05 -15.56 20.78
CA LEU A 6 16.31 -14.99 21.31
C LEU A 6 16.98 -14.10 20.25
N LEU A 7 16.56 -12.84 20.14
CA LEU A 7 17.31 -11.82 19.39
C LEU A 7 17.06 -10.42 19.97
N THR A 8 17.54 -10.20 21.18
CA THR A 8 17.66 -8.86 21.79
C THR A 8 18.89 -8.83 22.69
N LEU A 9 20.07 -8.55 22.12
CA LEU A 9 21.15 -7.80 22.76
C LEU A 9 22.31 -7.62 21.77
N LEU A 10 22.97 -6.46 21.84
CA LEU A 10 24.20 -6.02 21.14
C LEU A 10 24.01 -5.17 19.88
N VAL A 11 23.27 -4.06 20.01
CA VAL A 11 23.59 -2.82 19.30
C VAL A 11 23.59 -1.68 20.31
N ALA A 12 24.73 -1.42 20.95
CA ALA A 12 25.05 -0.17 21.63
C ALA A 12 26.50 -0.25 22.15
N LEU A 13 27.49 0.01 21.29
CA LEU A 13 28.85 0.28 21.77
C LEU A 13 29.60 1.24 20.85
N ILE A 14 29.06 2.44 20.63
CA ILE A 14 29.87 3.60 20.25
C ILE A 14 29.26 4.85 20.88
N LEU A 15 29.70 5.21 22.10
CA LEU A 15 29.73 6.60 22.53
C LEU A 15 30.64 6.79 23.75
N ALA A 16 31.28 7.96 23.78
CA ALA A 16 32.06 8.56 24.87
C ALA A 16 33.56 8.20 24.95
N VAL A 17 34.36 8.84 24.10
CA VAL A 17 35.65 9.38 24.55
C VAL A 17 35.43 10.88 24.78
N ALA A 18 35.21 11.25 26.03
CA ALA A 18 35.17 12.63 26.47
C ALA A 18 36.59 13.22 26.38
N LEU A 19 36.78 14.18 25.47
CA LEU A 19 37.95 15.04 25.48
C LEU A 19 37.71 16.11 26.56
N THR A 20 38.58 16.12 27.56
CA THR A 20 38.61 17.12 28.63
C THR A 20 38.92 18.49 28.02
N ALA A 21 37.89 19.35 27.92
CA ALA A 21 38.09 20.77 27.73
C ALA A 21 38.79 21.33 28.98
N VAL A 22 40.04 21.75 28.82
CA VAL A 22 40.70 22.64 29.77
C VAL A 22 40.02 23.99 29.63
N GLY A 23 39.15 24.32 30.60
CA GLY A 23 38.52 25.63 30.69
C GLY A 23 39.54 26.72 31.01
N CYS A 24 39.43 27.87 30.36
CA CYS A 24 40.02 29.11 30.85
C CYS A 24 38.94 29.83 31.66
N ASP A 25 39.17 29.96 32.96
CA ASP A 25 38.25 30.54 33.94
C ASP A 25 38.03 32.05 33.74
N ASN A 26 36.77 32.45 33.85
CA ASN A 26 36.30 33.83 33.95
C ASN A 26 36.58 34.41 35.35
N ALA A 27 37.19 35.59 35.41
CA ALA A 27 37.15 36.47 36.58
C ALA A 27 36.55 37.83 36.20
N SER A 28 35.55 38.21 36.97
CA SER A 28 34.65 39.36 36.84
C SER A 28 35.20 40.63 37.51
N SER A 29 34.72 41.80 37.03
CA SER A 29 34.57 43.12 37.71
C SER A 29 34.64 44.23 36.63
N SER A 30 33.96 45.37 36.64
CA SER A 30 33.00 46.06 37.52
C SER A 30 32.52 47.31 36.76
N THR A 31 31.22 47.60 36.75
CA THR A 31 30.59 48.92 36.44
C THR A 31 30.66 49.85 37.66
N PRO A 32 30.58 51.21 37.58
CA PRO A 32 29.44 51.91 36.96
C PRO A 32 29.62 53.34 36.38
N GLY A 33 28.65 53.74 35.55
CA GLY A 33 28.04 55.08 35.58
C GLY A 33 28.21 55.98 34.35
N GLY A 34 27.09 56.42 33.74
CA GLY A 34 26.95 57.80 33.27
C GLY A 34 26.41 58.09 31.86
N GLU A 35 25.14 58.53 31.83
CA GLU A 35 24.59 59.69 31.07
C GLU A 35 24.13 59.57 29.60
N ASN A 36 22.98 60.21 29.34
CA ASN A 36 22.15 60.18 28.13
C ASN A 36 22.55 61.25 27.08
N THR A 37 22.32 60.98 25.78
CA THR A 37 21.47 61.77 24.82
C THR A 37 21.68 61.33 23.35
N PRO A 38 20.74 61.63 22.41
CA PRO A 38 20.49 60.83 21.20
C PRO A 38 21.00 61.46 19.89
N SER A 39 21.13 60.64 18.82
CA SER A 39 20.73 60.92 17.42
C SER A 39 21.17 59.78 16.46
N GLU A 40 20.25 59.32 15.61
CA GLU A 40 20.39 58.41 14.45
C GLU A 40 21.39 58.93 13.38
N PRO A 41 21.86 58.15 12.35
CA PRO A 41 21.14 57.05 11.67
C PRO A 41 21.93 55.82 11.14
N SER A 42 21.14 54.79 10.79
CA SER A 42 21.34 53.74 9.76
C SER A 42 22.62 52.89 9.78
N GLY A 43 22.50 51.69 10.33
CA GLY A 43 23.38 50.56 10.08
C GLY A 43 22.68 49.25 10.45
N GLU A 44 22.40 48.41 9.47
CA GLU A 44 21.79 47.09 9.63
C GLU A 44 22.74 46.21 10.47
N VAL A 45 22.34 45.89 11.69
CA VAL A 45 23.10 45.03 12.60
C VAL A 45 22.67 43.59 12.36
N THR A 46 23.45 42.86 11.55
CA THR A 46 23.36 41.40 11.52
C THR A 46 23.78 40.83 12.89
N PRO A 47 23.10 39.81 13.41
CA PRO A 47 23.48 39.18 14.68
C PRO A 47 24.89 38.56 14.59
N PRO A 48 25.69 38.62 15.68
CA PRO A 48 27.03 38.06 15.67
C PRO A 48 26.97 36.53 15.60
N THR A 49 27.66 35.95 14.63
CA THR A 49 28.02 34.53 14.61
C THR A 49 28.91 34.20 15.81
N PRO A 50 28.57 33.18 16.62
CA PRO A 50 29.49 32.69 17.65
C PRO A 50 30.72 32.07 16.96
N GLY A 51 31.92 32.62 17.17
CA GLY A 51 33.16 31.98 16.73
C GLY A 51 34.36 32.86 16.37
N ASP A 52 34.30 34.19 16.47
CA ASP A 52 35.46 35.05 16.12
C ASP A 52 36.35 35.33 17.34
N GLU A 53 37.05 34.30 17.81
CA GLU A 53 38.16 34.43 18.74
C GLU A 53 39.42 33.74 18.20
N GLY A 54 40.31 34.57 17.62
CA GLY A 54 41.71 34.24 17.34
C GLY A 54 41.94 33.30 16.16
N GLU A 55 42.04 33.88 14.96
CA GLU A 55 42.37 33.17 13.72
C GLU A 55 43.77 32.53 13.80
N CYS A 56 43.82 31.29 14.29
CA CYS A 56 45.02 30.46 14.24
C CYS A 56 45.13 29.87 12.84
N SER A 57 45.95 30.48 11.98
CA SER A 57 46.21 29.97 10.63
C SER A 57 46.95 28.62 10.71
N HIS A 58 46.24 27.52 10.50
CA HIS A 58 46.82 26.19 10.42
C HIS A 58 47.36 25.87 9.03
N ARG A 59 48.56 25.29 8.97
CA ARG A 59 49.10 24.69 7.74
C ARG A 59 48.67 23.22 7.67
N TRP A 60 47.53 23.01 7.05
CA TRP A 60 46.94 21.70 6.90
C TRP A 60 47.71 20.82 5.91
N GLY A 61 47.88 19.54 6.24
CA GLY A 61 48.31 18.51 5.31
C GLY A 61 47.17 18.03 4.40
N ASP A 62 47.47 16.97 3.64
CA ASP A 62 46.51 16.36 2.73
C ASP A 62 45.36 15.66 3.49
N TRP A 63 44.22 15.56 2.82
CA TRP A 63 43.06 14.83 3.33
C TRP A 63 43.27 13.32 3.20
N SER A 64 43.05 12.60 4.30
CA SER A 64 42.76 11.17 4.30
C SER A 64 41.25 10.98 4.18
N ILE A 65 40.78 10.25 3.17
CA ILE A 65 39.35 10.14 2.83
C ILE A 65 38.88 8.69 2.95
N THR A 66 37.82 8.48 3.71
CA THR A 66 36.96 7.30 3.66
C THR A 66 35.65 7.70 3.02
N ALA A 67 35.33 7.13 1.85
CA ALA A 67 34.14 7.51 1.10
C ALA A 67 32.85 7.10 1.81
N ALA A 68 31.80 7.90 1.64
CA ALA A 68 30.46 7.54 2.07
C ALA A 68 29.90 6.42 1.18
N THR A 69 29.02 5.59 1.76
CA THR A 69 28.28 4.55 1.04
C THR A 69 26.81 4.95 0.93
N CYS A 70 25.96 4.05 0.43
CA CYS A 70 24.51 4.31 0.34
C CYS A 70 23.86 4.49 1.73
N THR A 71 24.39 3.86 2.78
CA THR A 71 23.77 3.85 4.12
C THR A 71 24.71 4.27 5.25
N GLN A 72 26.00 4.44 4.97
CA GLN A 72 26.99 4.83 5.97
C GLN A 72 27.69 6.12 5.53
N ASP A 73 27.76 7.06 6.46
CA ASP A 73 28.56 8.27 6.30
C ASP A 73 30.04 7.91 6.09
N GLY A 74 30.68 8.67 5.21
CA GLY A 74 32.13 8.70 5.07
C GLY A 74 32.75 9.73 6.01
N VAL A 75 34.06 9.82 5.97
CA VAL A 75 34.80 10.82 6.75
C VAL A 75 36.03 11.25 5.97
N LYS A 76 36.36 12.55 6.03
CA LYS A 76 37.69 13.03 5.66
C LYS A 76 38.36 13.66 6.86
N THR A 77 39.63 13.32 7.07
CA THR A 77 40.46 13.86 8.15
C THR A 77 41.74 14.44 7.59
N ARG A 78 42.25 15.51 8.20
CA ARG A 78 43.58 16.05 7.91
C ARG A 78 44.25 16.53 9.17
N HIS A 79 45.57 16.41 9.20
CA HIS A 79 46.39 16.81 10.33
C HIS A 79 47.07 18.14 10.02
N CYS A 80 47.23 18.99 11.03
CA CYS A 80 48.11 20.14 10.92
C CYS A 80 49.57 19.65 10.86
N LEU A 81 50.38 20.28 10.01
CA LEU A 81 51.80 19.91 9.87
C LEU A 81 52.69 20.55 10.95
N ASP A 82 52.16 21.54 11.65
CA ASP A 82 52.89 22.34 12.63
C ASP A 82 52.39 22.10 14.08
N CYS A 83 51.30 21.35 14.28
CA CYS A 83 50.78 20.97 15.60
C CYS A 83 49.89 19.71 15.51
N ASP A 84 49.48 19.16 16.66
CA ASP A 84 48.66 17.93 16.73
C ASP A 84 47.16 18.15 16.42
N ALA A 85 46.77 19.31 15.90
CA ALA A 85 45.38 19.58 15.54
C ALA A 85 44.91 18.68 14.39
N ILE A 86 43.69 18.17 14.50
CA ILE A 86 43.04 17.33 13.48
C ILE A 86 41.73 18.00 13.10
N ASP A 87 41.53 18.17 11.80
CA ASP A 87 40.27 18.62 11.22
C ASP A 87 39.54 17.40 10.64
N THR A 88 38.29 17.20 11.05
CA THR A 88 37.46 16.05 10.69
C THR A 88 36.13 16.53 10.16
N VAL A 89 35.78 16.07 8.96
CA VAL A 89 34.51 16.41 8.30
C VAL A 89 33.78 15.12 7.94
N ILE A 90 32.52 15.01 8.39
CA ILE A 90 31.62 13.92 8.02
C ILE A 90 31.11 14.13 6.60
N LEU A 91 31.13 13.06 5.81
CA LEU A 91 30.53 13.01 4.48
C LEU A 91 29.23 12.23 4.60
N PRO A 92 28.06 12.84 4.43
CA PRO A 92 26.79 12.15 4.64
C PRO A 92 26.63 10.96 3.69
N ALA A 93 25.90 9.93 4.14
CA ALA A 93 25.54 8.79 3.31
C ALA A 93 24.83 9.26 2.03
N GLN A 94 25.13 8.60 0.92
CA GLN A 94 24.70 9.04 -0.41
C GLN A 94 23.24 8.68 -0.72
N GLY A 95 22.64 7.80 0.08
CA GLY A 95 21.34 7.19 -0.21
C GLY A 95 21.40 6.18 -1.34
N HIS A 96 20.26 5.55 -1.62
CA HIS A 96 20.10 4.62 -2.73
C HIS A 96 19.77 5.37 -4.03
N SER A 97 20.40 4.93 -5.13
CA SER A 97 20.10 5.41 -6.48
C SER A 97 19.28 4.35 -7.21
N TYR A 98 17.98 4.32 -6.95
CA TYR A 98 17.07 3.37 -7.59
C TYR A 98 16.76 3.74 -9.04
N GLY A 99 16.65 2.71 -9.88
CA GLY A 99 16.15 2.83 -11.24
C GLY A 99 14.62 2.80 -11.33
N ALA A 100 14.11 2.54 -12.54
CA ALA A 100 12.68 2.33 -12.73
C ALA A 100 12.22 1.04 -12.04
N TRP A 101 11.01 1.08 -11.49
CA TRP A 101 10.32 -0.10 -10.98
C TRP A 101 10.10 -1.14 -12.09
N SER A 102 10.29 -2.41 -11.72
CA SER A 102 10.02 -3.58 -12.56
C SER A 102 9.01 -4.48 -11.86
N THR A 103 8.01 -4.97 -12.59
CA THR A 103 7.03 -5.93 -12.03
C THR A 103 7.73 -7.26 -11.80
N LEU A 104 7.74 -7.73 -10.55
CA LEU A 104 8.25 -9.04 -10.18
C LEU A 104 7.14 -10.09 -10.32
N ASN A 105 6.00 -9.84 -9.69
CA ASN A 105 4.79 -10.63 -9.85
C ASN A 105 3.63 -9.72 -10.25
N PRO A 106 2.92 -9.99 -11.36
CA PRO A 106 1.74 -9.20 -11.70
C PRO A 106 0.61 -9.49 -10.71
N ALA A 107 -0.21 -8.47 -10.41
CA ALA A 107 -1.43 -8.65 -9.64
C ALA A 107 -2.47 -9.46 -10.46
N THR A 108 -3.27 -10.26 -9.76
CA THR A 108 -4.39 -11.02 -10.36
C THR A 108 -5.72 -10.48 -9.82
N CYS A 109 -6.85 -11.11 -10.18
CA CYS A 109 -8.16 -10.71 -9.64
C CYS A 109 -8.24 -10.84 -8.11
N THR A 110 -7.49 -11.77 -7.51
CA THR A 110 -7.63 -12.12 -6.08
C THR A 110 -6.32 -12.03 -5.29
N GLU A 111 -5.18 -12.01 -5.98
CA GLU A 111 -3.86 -11.99 -5.35
C GLU A 111 -3.14 -10.70 -5.72
N ASP A 112 -2.53 -10.07 -4.72
CA ASP A 112 -1.66 -8.93 -4.91
C ASP A 112 -0.43 -9.32 -5.75
N GLY A 113 0.03 -8.38 -6.57
CA GLY A 113 1.31 -8.44 -7.25
C GLY A 113 2.42 -7.78 -6.43
N THR A 114 3.63 -7.78 -6.98
CA THR A 114 4.77 -7.06 -6.43
C THR A 114 5.60 -6.42 -7.53
N ARG A 115 6.20 -5.27 -7.21
CA ARG A 115 7.22 -4.61 -8.03
C ARG A 115 8.49 -4.37 -7.23
N ILE A 116 9.62 -4.35 -7.92
CA ILE A 116 10.95 -4.23 -7.35
C ILE A 116 11.75 -3.16 -8.10
N HIS A 117 12.60 -2.45 -7.38
CA HIS A 117 13.66 -1.64 -7.98
C HIS A 117 14.98 -1.85 -7.24
N THR A 118 16.08 -1.77 -7.98
CA THR A 118 17.41 -2.11 -7.46
C THR A 118 18.31 -0.89 -7.54
N CYS A 119 19.03 -0.63 -6.45
CA CYS A 119 20.05 0.41 -6.42
C CYS A 119 21.22 0.01 -7.32
N SER A 120 21.55 0.86 -8.30
CA SER A 120 22.64 0.57 -9.26
C SER A 120 24.05 0.61 -8.65
N VAL A 121 24.18 1.16 -7.44
CA VAL A 121 25.47 1.34 -6.76
C VAL A 121 25.80 0.19 -5.80
N CYS A 122 24.80 -0.31 -5.07
CA CYS A 122 25.01 -1.28 -3.99
C CYS A 122 24.10 -2.51 -4.05
N GLU A 123 23.31 -2.65 -5.12
CA GLU A 123 22.43 -3.81 -5.38
C GLU A 123 21.34 -4.03 -4.32
N HIS A 124 21.11 -3.06 -3.43
CA HIS A 124 19.99 -3.13 -2.51
C HIS A 124 18.68 -3.06 -3.28
N GLU A 125 17.77 -3.96 -2.94
CA GLU A 125 16.46 -4.10 -3.55
C GLU A 125 15.38 -3.60 -2.59
N ASP A 126 14.46 -2.83 -3.14
CA ASP A 126 13.28 -2.39 -2.43
C ASP A 126 12.04 -2.84 -3.22
N THR A 127 11.01 -3.26 -2.51
CA THR A 127 9.86 -3.98 -3.05
C THR A 127 8.58 -3.38 -2.53
N GLU A 128 7.61 -3.22 -3.42
CA GLU A 128 6.28 -2.73 -3.08
C GLU A 128 5.20 -3.70 -3.57
N THR A 129 4.10 -3.74 -2.84
CA THR A 129 2.88 -4.47 -3.21
C THR A 129 2.11 -3.72 -4.29
N ILE A 130 1.53 -4.47 -5.23
CA ILE A 130 0.52 -3.99 -6.18
C ILE A 130 -0.79 -4.67 -5.79
N GLU A 131 -1.78 -3.90 -5.34
CA GLU A 131 -3.06 -4.46 -4.92
C GLU A 131 -3.71 -5.30 -6.03
N ALA A 132 -4.44 -6.36 -5.62
CA ALA A 132 -5.22 -7.19 -6.53
C ALA A 132 -6.16 -6.35 -7.40
N LEU A 133 -6.34 -6.80 -8.65
CA LEU A 133 -7.16 -6.12 -9.66
C LEU A 133 -8.66 -6.12 -9.32
N GLY A 134 -9.09 -7.06 -8.49
CA GLY A 134 -10.49 -7.34 -8.24
C GLY A 134 -11.15 -8.10 -9.40
N HIS A 135 -12.46 -8.32 -9.27
CA HIS A 135 -13.29 -8.96 -10.28
C HIS A 135 -14.07 -7.94 -11.10
N ASP A 136 -14.24 -8.22 -12.38
CA ASP A 136 -15.05 -7.44 -13.31
C ASP A 136 -16.31 -8.24 -13.71
N PRO A 137 -17.48 -7.93 -13.13
CA PRO A 137 -18.68 -8.76 -13.25
C PRO A 137 -19.34 -8.66 -14.62
N VAL A 138 -19.66 -9.81 -15.20
CA VAL A 138 -20.50 -10.01 -16.38
C VAL A 138 -21.75 -10.76 -15.96
N VAL A 139 -22.91 -10.26 -16.38
CA VAL A 139 -24.22 -10.84 -16.03
C VAL A 139 -24.50 -12.08 -16.87
N ASP A 140 -24.84 -13.17 -16.19
CA ASP A 140 -25.39 -14.38 -16.79
C ASP A 140 -26.90 -14.33 -16.70
N LEU A 141 -27.56 -14.23 -17.86
CA LEU A 141 -29.02 -14.12 -17.91
C LEU A 141 -29.68 -15.40 -17.37
N GLY A 142 -30.65 -15.21 -16.48
CA GLY A 142 -31.51 -16.29 -16.03
C GLY A 142 -32.51 -16.70 -17.10
N THR A 143 -33.10 -17.88 -16.92
CA THR A 143 -34.20 -18.39 -17.73
C THR A 143 -35.43 -18.56 -16.83
N PRO A 144 -36.61 -18.05 -17.20
CA PRO A 144 -37.80 -18.26 -16.39
C PRO A 144 -38.22 -19.74 -16.42
N ALA A 145 -38.75 -20.25 -15.32
CA ALA A 145 -39.36 -21.57 -15.28
C ALA A 145 -40.67 -21.59 -16.10
N THR A 146 -40.98 -22.74 -16.69
CA THR A 146 -42.24 -22.98 -17.41
C THR A 146 -43.13 -23.94 -16.63
N CYS A 147 -44.25 -24.40 -17.22
CA CYS A 147 -45.09 -25.40 -16.56
C CYS A 147 -44.37 -26.75 -16.39
N THR A 148 -43.43 -27.06 -17.29
CA THR A 148 -42.80 -28.39 -17.39
C THR A 148 -41.29 -28.36 -17.22
N GLU A 149 -40.64 -27.21 -17.44
CA GLU A 149 -39.19 -27.07 -17.38
C GLU A 149 -38.78 -26.12 -16.24
N ASP A 150 -37.71 -26.49 -15.55
CA ASP A 150 -37.06 -25.63 -14.57
C ASP A 150 -36.44 -24.41 -15.27
N GLY A 151 -36.42 -23.29 -14.56
CA GLY A 151 -35.70 -22.09 -14.90
C GLY A 151 -34.40 -21.95 -14.10
N LEU A 152 -33.70 -20.84 -14.33
CA LEU A 152 -32.51 -20.42 -13.60
C LEU A 152 -32.64 -18.95 -13.19
N THR A 153 -32.17 -18.62 -11.98
CA THR A 153 -32.01 -17.22 -11.58
C THR A 153 -30.93 -16.54 -12.42
N GLN A 154 -30.92 -15.21 -12.42
CA GLN A 154 -29.78 -14.45 -12.94
C GLN A 154 -28.55 -14.73 -12.07
N GLY A 155 -27.38 -14.83 -12.70
CA GLY A 155 -26.08 -14.97 -12.06
C GLY A 155 -25.06 -13.97 -12.61
N SER A 156 -23.80 -14.14 -12.24
CA SER A 156 -22.69 -13.40 -12.84
C SER A 156 -21.35 -14.10 -12.66
N HIS A 157 -20.44 -13.83 -13.58
CA HIS A 157 -19.05 -14.30 -13.55
C HIS A 157 -18.07 -13.16 -13.81
N CYS A 158 -16.80 -13.34 -13.46
CA CYS A 158 -15.74 -12.39 -13.77
C CYS A 158 -15.30 -12.52 -15.25
N SER A 159 -15.25 -11.41 -16.00
CA SER A 159 -14.78 -11.39 -17.40
C SER A 159 -13.31 -11.83 -17.55
N VAL A 160 -12.49 -11.57 -16.53
CA VAL A 160 -11.04 -11.77 -16.57
C VAL A 160 -10.64 -13.20 -16.18
N CYS A 161 -11.21 -13.72 -15.08
CA CYS A 161 -10.80 -15.02 -14.51
C CYS A 161 -11.93 -16.07 -14.47
N SER A 162 -13.12 -15.74 -14.97
CA SER A 162 -14.30 -16.62 -15.01
C SER A 162 -14.80 -17.13 -13.65
N ALA A 163 -14.31 -16.56 -12.53
CA ALA A 163 -14.86 -16.86 -11.20
C ALA A 163 -16.36 -16.54 -11.18
N VAL A 164 -17.17 -17.46 -10.64
CA VAL A 164 -18.60 -17.22 -10.42
C VAL A 164 -18.75 -16.28 -9.23
N LEU A 165 -19.31 -15.10 -9.48
CA LEU A 165 -19.48 -14.04 -8.47
C LEU A 165 -20.85 -14.15 -7.80
N VAL A 166 -21.86 -14.45 -8.61
CA VAL A 166 -23.21 -14.79 -8.14
C VAL A 166 -23.63 -16.07 -8.87
N PRO A 167 -23.83 -17.19 -8.16
CA PRO A 167 -24.26 -18.43 -8.79
C PRO A 167 -25.70 -18.31 -9.32
N GLN A 168 -26.00 -19.01 -10.40
CA GLN A 168 -27.38 -19.25 -10.82
C GLN A 168 -27.96 -20.38 -9.98
N GLU A 169 -29.18 -20.19 -9.49
CA GLU A 169 -29.93 -21.16 -8.72
C GLU A 169 -31.11 -21.68 -9.54
N PRO A 170 -31.47 -22.97 -9.44
CA PRO A 170 -32.62 -23.52 -10.14
C PRO A 170 -33.93 -22.94 -9.61
N ILE A 171 -34.83 -22.64 -10.54
CA ILE A 171 -36.22 -22.27 -10.27
C ILE A 171 -37.06 -23.45 -10.73
N GLY A 172 -37.69 -24.17 -9.79
CA GLY A 172 -38.50 -25.33 -10.14
C GLY A 172 -39.63 -25.00 -11.12
N ALA A 173 -39.97 -25.94 -11.98
CA ALA A 173 -41.12 -25.85 -12.88
C ALA A 173 -42.39 -25.44 -12.11
N LEU A 174 -43.19 -24.57 -12.72
CA LEU A 174 -44.37 -23.97 -12.10
C LEU A 174 -45.51 -24.99 -11.90
N GLY A 175 -45.47 -26.09 -12.65
CA GLY A 175 -46.58 -27.01 -12.78
C GLY A 175 -47.78 -26.42 -13.50
N HIS A 176 -48.69 -27.30 -13.89
CA HIS A 176 -49.94 -26.91 -14.53
C HIS A 176 -50.96 -26.38 -13.50
N SER A 177 -51.78 -25.42 -13.95
CA SER A 177 -52.94 -24.91 -13.21
C SER A 177 -54.16 -25.09 -14.12
N TYR A 178 -54.81 -26.25 -14.01
CA TYR A 178 -55.93 -26.61 -14.88
C TYR A 178 -57.25 -26.01 -14.40
N VAL A 179 -58.03 -25.51 -15.34
CA VAL A 179 -59.44 -25.16 -15.18
C VAL A 179 -60.27 -26.15 -15.98
N SER A 180 -61.31 -26.70 -15.36
CA SER A 180 -62.14 -27.76 -15.92
C SER A 180 -63.47 -27.23 -16.46
N VAL A 181 -63.90 -27.73 -17.62
CA VAL A 181 -65.20 -27.43 -18.25
C VAL A 181 -65.93 -28.74 -18.52
N VAL A 182 -67.14 -28.87 -17.96
CA VAL A 182 -67.97 -30.07 -18.13
C VAL A 182 -68.85 -29.91 -19.36
N THR A 183 -68.77 -30.88 -20.27
CA THR A 183 -69.65 -31.04 -21.42
C THR A 183 -70.70 -32.09 -21.08
N SER A 184 -71.97 -31.68 -21.08
CA SER A 184 -73.09 -32.59 -20.74
C SER A 184 -73.33 -33.64 -21.84
N PRO A 185 -73.75 -34.87 -21.49
CA PRO A 185 -74.10 -35.90 -22.47
C PRO A 185 -75.29 -35.48 -23.36
N THR A 186 -75.31 -36.01 -24.58
CA THR A 186 -76.44 -35.88 -25.51
C THR A 186 -77.03 -37.26 -25.83
N CYS A 187 -78.03 -37.32 -26.72
CA CYS A 187 -78.57 -38.60 -27.18
C CYS A 187 -77.61 -39.35 -28.13
N GLU A 188 -76.60 -38.68 -28.67
CA GLU A 188 -75.67 -39.22 -29.68
C GLU A 188 -74.27 -39.46 -29.10
N ASP A 189 -73.85 -38.64 -28.13
CA ASP A 189 -72.50 -38.67 -27.53
C ASP A 189 -72.54 -38.62 -25.99
N GLY A 190 -71.59 -39.33 -25.36
CA GLY A 190 -71.35 -39.26 -23.92
C GLY A 190 -70.83 -37.89 -23.47
N GLY A 191 -71.09 -37.54 -22.21
CA GLY A 191 -70.53 -36.34 -21.58
C GLY A 191 -69.06 -36.54 -21.20
N TYR A 192 -68.32 -35.45 -21.04
CA TYR A 192 -66.89 -35.47 -20.68
C TYR A 192 -66.46 -34.16 -19.99
N THR A 193 -65.32 -34.17 -19.32
CA THR A 193 -64.71 -32.98 -18.71
C THR A 193 -63.40 -32.64 -19.40
N THR A 194 -63.25 -31.39 -19.86
CA THR A 194 -62.02 -30.88 -20.45
C THR A 194 -61.26 -30.05 -19.42
N HIS A 195 -59.97 -30.32 -19.22
CA HIS A 195 -59.09 -29.60 -18.31
C HIS A 195 -58.06 -28.80 -19.10
N THR A 196 -58.08 -27.47 -19.01
CA THR A 196 -57.16 -26.59 -19.75
C THR A 196 -56.27 -25.81 -18.77
N CYS A 197 -54.95 -25.89 -18.95
CA CYS A 197 -53.99 -25.17 -18.12
C CYS A 197 -54.00 -23.67 -18.47
N GLU A 198 -54.24 -22.80 -17.49
CA GLU A 198 -54.32 -21.35 -17.70
C GLU A 198 -52.99 -20.71 -18.13
N ARG A 199 -51.86 -21.38 -17.87
CA ARG A 199 -50.51 -20.85 -18.14
C ARG A 199 -49.97 -21.24 -19.50
N CYS A 200 -50.11 -22.52 -19.88
CA CYS A 200 -49.49 -23.08 -21.08
C CYS A 200 -50.50 -23.66 -22.08
N GLN A 201 -51.79 -23.59 -21.77
CA GLN A 201 -52.88 -24.10 -22.63
C GLN A 201 -52.80 -25.60 -22.90
N ASP A 202 -51.99 -26.34 -22.14
CA ASP A 202 -52.02 -27.80 -22.14
C ASP A 202 -53.42 -28.28 -21.75
N GLU A 203 -53.90 -29.33 -22.42
CA GLU A 203 -55.26 -29.81 -22.25
C GLU A 203 -55.32 -31.33 -22.20
N TYR A 204 -56.19 -31.83 -21.32
CA TYR A 204 -56.59 -33.24 -21.32
C TYR A 204 -58.08 -33.39 -21.05
N VAL A 205 -58.66 -34.53 -21.44
CA VAL A 205 -60.09 -34.82 -21.28
C VAL A 205 -60.27 -36.14 -20.52
N ASP A 206 -61.15 -36.14 -19.53
CA ASP A 206 -61.52 -37.30 -18.73
C ASP A 206 -63.04 -37.40 -18.47
N ASP A 207 -63.45 -38.33 -17.59
CA ASP A 207 -64.83 -38.59 -17.17
C ASP A 207 -65.83 -38.84 -18.32
N TYR A 208 -65.46 -39.71 -19.27
CA TYR A 208 -66.36 -40.16 -20.33
C TYR A 208 -67.51 -41.00 -19.74
N THR A 209 -68.67 -40.38 -19.53
CA THR A 209 -69.90 -41.09 -19.12
C THR A 209 -70.66 -41.54 -20.36
N GLY A 210 -70.81 -42.86 -20.54
CA GLY A 210 -71.60 -43.50 -21.59
C GLY A 210 -72.96 -44.02 -21.12
#